data_AF-A0A521XEK9-F1
#
_entry.id   AF-A0A521XEK9-F1
#
_cell.length_a   1.000
_cell.length_b   1.000
_cell.length_c   1.000
_cell.angle_alpha   90.00
_cell.angle_beta   90.00
_cell.angle_gamma   90.00
#
_symmetry.space_group_name_H-M   'P 1'
#
loop_
_entity.id
_entity.type
_entity.pdbx_description
1 polymer ?
#
loop_
_entity_poly.entity_id
_entity_poly.type
_entity_poly.pdbx_seq_one_letter_code
_entity_poly.pdbx_strand_id
1 'polypeptide(L)'
;MFGIQAGRPGVAHAALGGPVIIGGDDLTDHGDVDIDGTTPLDGWLYIERALENIDPNVHRAGNDGTVAALGATDSSDSCHAGKAIFIGAQAAGLSVTYHEGGPAIDQFFADLASGAENPAIIWIAGTGDSCDLDSVEADSLTAHAIAIADFVNSGGGLLSHGVEYGWLFALLPDATTVNSGGSDDLYFTADGLAALPSLTESDINAGPWHNHFEGDFGGLKVLVRSNIVLDSSDNDAAVIIGGASVVLPGSTPSPAHTAAATPCIGGIVGSRCPGNPPDVQVTVTPEATATSAPPPPPPTAAPPQPAATQPGGGAAGVIIGPNTGSGPGGAGASTGWLIASAVLLATGAISSSAAMKMRRR
;
A
#
# COMPACT_ATOMS: atom_id res chain seq x y z
N MET A 1 13.24 -26.63 50.77
CA MET A 1 13.00 -27.36 49.51
C MET A 1 12.43 -26.32 48.54
N PHE A 2 13.29 -25.71 47.70
CA PHE A 2 12.86 -24.68 46.76
C PHE A 2 12.49 -25.35 45.45
N GLY A 3 11.20 -25.36 45.11
CA GLY A 3 10.70 -25.89 43.85
C GLY A 3 10.96 -24.90 42.73
N ILE A 4 11.78 -25.31 41.75
CA ILE A 4 11.96 -24.57 40.51
C ILE A 4 10.69 -24.79 39.68
N GLN A 5 9.84 -23.77 39.57
CA GLN A 5 8.73 -23.78 38.61
C GLN A 5 9.30 -23.65 37.21
N ALA A 6 9.23 -24.72 36.42
CA ALA A 6 9.52 -24.66 35.00
C ALA A 6 8.53 -23.70 34.33
N GLY A 7 9.04 -22.62 33.74
CA GLY A 7 8.23 -21.65 33.01
C GLY A 7 7.45 -22.34 31.90
N ARG A 8 6.14 -22.08 31.86
CA ARG A 8 5.29 -22.53 30.75
C ARG A 8 5.82 -21.91 29.45
N PRO A 9 6.04 -22.70 28.39
CA PRO A 9 6.36 -22.13 27.08
C PRO A 9 5.22 -21.20 26.66
N GLY A 10 5.56 -19.95 26.35
CA GLY A 10 4.61 -18.98 25.85
C GLY A 10 4.05 -19.46 24.51
N VAL A 11 2.74 -19.35 24.33
CA VAL A 11 2.11 -19.52 23.02
C VAL A 11 2.60 -18.38 22.13
N ALA A 12 3.42 -18.72 21.13
CA ALA A 12 3.77 -17.77 20.09
C ALA A 12 2.47 -17.37 19.39
N HIS A 13 2.10 -16.10 19.51
CA HIS A 13 1.03 -15.54 18.70
C HIS A 13 1.54 -15.52 17.26
N ALA A 14 0.71 -15.98 16.32
CA ALA A 14 1.01 -15.77 14.90
C ALA A 14 1.22 -14.26 14.71
N ALA A 15 2.29 -13.89 13.99
CA ALA A 15 2.52 -12.49 13.66
C ALA A 15 1.27 -11.97 12.93
N LEU A 16 0.69 -10.90 13.44
CA LEU A 16 -0.37 -10.18 12.77
C LEU A 16 0.30 -9.49 11.59
N GLY A 17 0.07 -10.01 10.38
CA GLY A 17 0.60 -9.41 9.17
C GLY A 17 0.15 -7.95 9.04
N GLY A 18 0.91 -7.13 8.34
CA GLY A 18 0.71 -5.69 8.29
C GLY A 18 -0.38 -5.25 7.29
N PRO A 19 -0.77 -3.97 7.35
CA PRO A 19 -1.68 -3.36 6.39
C PRO A 19 -1.04 -3.23 5.00
N VAL A 20 -1.82 -3.50 3.96
CA VAL A 20 -1.37 -3.47 2.56
C VAL A 20 -2.39 -2.74 1.70
N ILE A 21 -1.90 -1.86 0.83
CA ILE A 21 -2.65 -1.23 -0.26
C ILE A 21 -1.79 -1.33 -1.52
N ILE A 22 -2.31 -1.98 -2.56
CA ILE A 22 -1.64 -2.14 -3.86
C ILE A 22 -2.66 -1.73 -4.92
N GLY A 23 -2.38 -0.67 -5.67
CA GLY A 23 -3.34 -0.08 -6.60
C GLY A 23 -2.79 0.08 -8.01
N GLY A 24 -3.58 -0.30 -9.03
CA GLY A 24 -3.28 0.03 -10.43
C GLY A 24 -3.60 1.50 -10.78
N ASP A 25 -3.72 2.34 -9.76
CA ASP A 25 -3.97 3.78 -9.83
C ASP A 25 -2.68 4.56 -10.18
N ASP A 26 -2.88 5.76 -10.71
CA ASP A 26 -1.81 6.69 -11.11
C ASP A 26 -1.77 7.94 -10.23
N LEU A 27 -2.12 7.79 -8.95
CA LEU A 27 -2.34 8.94 -8.05
C LEU A 27 -1.02 9.62 -7.66
N THR A 28 0.11 9.01 -7.98
CA THR A 28 1.44 9.59 -7.84
C THR A 28 1.65 10.76 -8.81
N ASP A 29 1.22 10.61 -10.07
CA ASP A 29 1.36 11.62 -11.13
C ASP A 29 0.18 12.59 -11.21
N HIS A 30 -0.92 12.24 -10.54
CA HIS A 30 -2.18 12.97 -10.59
C HIS A 30 -2.54 13.64 -9.26
N GLY A 31 -1.55 14.20 -8.59
CA GLY A 31 -1.75 15.07 -7.43
C GLY A 31 -1.06 16.42 -7.56
N ASP A 32 -1.39 17.31 -6.64
CA ASP A 32 -0.80 18.64 -6.55
C ASP A 32 -0.75 19.07 -5.07
N VAL A 33 -0.27 20.28 -4.83
CA VAL A 33 -0.37 20.99 -3.56
C VAL A 33 -1.28 22.21 -3.71
N ASP A 34 -1.87 22.63 -2.60
CA ASP A 34 -2.57 23.90 -2.53
C ASP A 34 -1.65 25.11 -2.77
N ILE A 35 -2.24 26.32 -2.74
CA ILE A 35 -1.51 27.56 -3.00
C ILE A 35 -0.35 27.82 -2.01
N ASP A 36 -0.42 27.22 -0.82
CA ASP A 36 0.61 27.32 0.20
C ASP A 36 1.73 26.30 -0.02
N GLY A 37 1.58 25.40 -0.99
CA GLY A 37 2.58 24.45 -1.43
C GLY A 37 2.80 23.29 -0.45
N THR A 38 1.89 23.09 0.50
CA THR A 38 2.08 22.17 1.63
C THR A 38 0.89 21.25 1.89
N THR A 39 -0.33 21.64 1.52
CA THR A 39 -1.49 20.77 1.68
C THR A 39 -1.62 19.92 0.41
N PRO A 40 -1.55 18.58 0.49
CA PRO A 40 -1.75 17.74 -0.68
C PRO A 40 -3.19 17.84 -1.20
N LEU A 41 -3.31 17.77 -2.51
CA LEU A 41 -4.57 17.72 -3.26
C LEU A 41 -4.59 16.48 -4.14
N ASP A 42 -5.81 16.07 -4.51
CA ASP A 42 -6.07 14.99 -5.46
C ASP A 42 -5.30 13.70 -5.12
N GLY A 43 -4.52 13.14 -6.05
CA GLY A 43 -3.80 11.88 -5.83
C GLY A 43 -2.80 11.92 -4.66
N TRP A 44 -2.23 13.08 -4.35
CA TRP A 44 -1.32 13.22 -3.20
C TRP A 44 -2.09 13.23 -1.87
N LEU A 45 -3.35 13.69 -1.87
CA LEU A 45 -4.23 13.62 -0.71
C LEU A 45 -4.62 12.17 -0.43
N TYR A 46 -4.82 11.37 -1.48
CA TYR A 46 -5.00 9.93 -1.32
C TYR A 46 -3.78 9.26 -0.66
N ILE A 47 -2.55 9.64 -1.03
CA ILE A 47 -1.33 9.11 -0.40
C ILE A 47 -1.27 9.49 1.10
N GLU A 48 -1.58 10.75 1.47
CA GLU A 48 -1.73 11.15 2.89
C GLU A 48 -2.72 10.22 3.61
N ARG A 49 -3.94 10.09 3.08
CA ARG A 49 -5.01 9.31 3.72
C ARG A 49 -4.66 7.83 3.79
N ALA A 50 -4.01 7.28 2.78
CA ALA A 50 -3.54 5.90 2.77
C ALA A 50 -2.53 5.67 3.90
N LEU A 51 -1.55 6.56 4.07
CA LEU A 51 -0.57 6.50 5.16
C LEU A 51 -1.23 6.62 6.53
N GLU A 52 -2.20 7.52 6.71
CA GLU A 52 -2.97 7.65 7.96
C GLU A 52 -3.78 6.38 8.31
N ASN A 53 -4.18 5.56 7.33
CA ASN A 53 -4.80 4.26 7.60
C ASN A 53 -3.77 3.17 7.89
N ILE A 54 -2.63 3.19 7.22
CA ILE A 54 -1.59 2.18 7.35
C ILE A 54 -0.88 2.32 8.71
N ASP A 55 -0.40 3.52 9.06
CA ASP A 55 0.48 3.73 10.22
C ASP A 55 -0.09 3.20 11.55
N PRO A 56 -1.36 3.47 11.93
CA PRO A 56 -1.92 2.97 13.19
C PRO A 56 -2.05 1.44 13.26
N ASN A 57 -2.00 0.76 12.11
CA ASN A 57 -2.13 -0.69 11.98
C ASN A 57 -0.77 -1.38 11.79
N VAL A 58 0.35 -0.63 11.76
CA VAL A 58 1.70 -1.21 11.76
C VAL A 58 1.98 -1.85 13.13
N HIS A 59 2.40 -3.11 13.10
CA HIS A 59 2.73 -3.91 14.29
C HIS A 59 4.17 -4.43 14.28
N ARG A 60 4.98 -4.00 13.29
CA ARG A 60 6.39 -4.36 13.18
C ARG A 60 7.18 -3.93 14.41
N ALA A 61 7.82 -4.89 15.07
CA ALA A 61 8.54 -4.62 16.30
C ALA A 61 9.75 -3.70 16.07
N GLY A 62 9.85 -2.66 16.92
CA GLY A 62 11.00 -1.75 16.94
C GLY A 62 11.14 -0.86 15.71
N ASN A 63 10.08 -0.72 14.90
CA ASN A 63 10.11 0.20 13.77
C ASN A 63 10.42 1.63 14.23
N ASP A 64 11.00 2.43 13.34
CA ASP A 64 11.44 3.80 13.63
C ASP A 64 10.41 4.88 13.25
N GLY A 65 9.20 4.48 12.81
CA GLY A 65 8.14 5.39 12.39
C GLY A 65 8.37 6.07 11.04
N THR A 66 9.35 5.62 10.24
CA THR A 66 9.64 6.19 8.93
C THR A 66 8.96 5.42 7.78
N VAL A 67 8.86 6.08 6.63
CA VAL A 67 8.50 5.48 5.34
C VAL A 67 9.77 5.30 4.51
N ALA A 68 10.04 4.08 4.06
CA ALA A 68 11.05 3.84 3.04
C ALA A 68 10.39 3.95 1.66
N ALA A 69 10.76 4.97 0.88
CA ALA A 69 10.30 5.20 -0.48
C ALA A 69 11.26 4.55 -1.48
N LEU A 70 10.78 3.55 -2.22
CA LEU A 70 11.56 2.79 -3.19
C LEU A 70 11.18 3.22 -4.63
N GLY A 71 12.18 3.51 -5.46
CA GLY A 71 11.96 3.96 -6.85
C GLY A 71 11.50 5.41 -6.96
N ALA A 72 11.89 6.24 -6.00
CA ALA A 72 11.68 7.68 -6.10
C ALA A 72 12.90 8.45 -5.59
N THR A 73 13.27 9.48 -6.35
CA THR A 73 14.31 10.43 -5.95
C THR A 73 13.79 11.44 -4.92
N ASP A 74 14.59 11.77 -3.91
CA ASP A 74 14.35 12.91 -3.03
C ASP A 74 14.38 14.22 -3.84
N SER A 75 13.21 14.75 -4.18
CA SER A 75 13.09 15.98 -4.94
C SER A 75 11.89 16.78 -4.45
N SER A 76 12.16 17.95 -3.87
CA SER A 76 11.12 18.89 -3.43
C SER A 76 10.39 19.59 -4.59
N ASP A 77 10.93 19.58 -5.82
CA ASP A 77 10.57 20.61 -6.81
C ASP A 77 10.27 20.14 -8.24
N SER A 78 10.48 18.89 -8.65
CA SER A 78 10.12 18.48 -10.03
C SER A 78 9.74 17.03 -10.26
N CYS A 79 10.02 16.12 -9.32
CA CYS A 79 9.61 14.72 -9.45
C CYS A 79 8.23 14.50 -8.85
N HIS A 80 7.30 13.92 -9.63
CA HIS A 80 5.97 13.59 -9.14
C HIS A 80 6.05 12.55 -8.01
N ALA A 81 6.69 11.38 -8.22
CA ALA A 81 6.83 10.36 -7.17
C ALA A 81 7.47 10.84 -5.87
N GLY A 82 8.67 11.41 -5.95
CA GLY A 82 9.40 11.89 -4.77
C GLY A 82 8.64 12.94 -3.98
N LYS A 83 8.00 13.88 -4.70
CA LYS A 83 7.22 14.97 -4.09
C LYS A 83 5.87 14.48 -3.55
N ALA A 84 5.20 13.58 -4.25
CA ALA A 84 3.93 12.98 -3.83
C ALA A 84 4.08 12.34 -2.46
N ILE A 85 5.08 11.44 -2.31
CA ILE A 85 5.31 10.77 -1.04
C ILE A 85 5.85 11.74 0.02
N PHE A 86 6.68 12.73 -0.35
CA PHE A 86 7.15 13.75 0.59
C PHE A 86 5.98 14.50 1.23
N ILE A 87 5.09 15.06 0.41
CA ILE A 87 3.96 15.86 0.87
C ILE A 87 2.96 14.98 1.62
N GLY A 88 2.60 13.82 1.07
CA GLY A 88 1.65 12.90 1.70
C GLY A 88 2.13 12.40 3.06
N ALA A 89 3.41 11.99 3.17
CA ALA A 89 4.00 11.56 4.43
C ALA A 89 4.13 12.71 5.44
N GLN A 90 4.55 13.89 5.00
CA GLN A 90 4.63 15.07 5.87
C GLN A 90 3.26 15.43 6.46
N ALA A 91 2.21 15.42 5.63
CA ALA A 91 0.85 15.68 6.08
C ALA A 91 0.33 14.61 7.07
N ALA A 92 0.71 13.35 6.86
CA ALA A 92 0.44 12.25 7.79
C ALA A 92 1.34 12.26 9.07
N GLY A 93 2.28 13.21 9.19
CA GLY A 93 3.19 13.29 10.34
C GLY A 93 4.34 12.28 10.33
N LEU A 94 4.67 11.73 9.16
CA LEU A 94 5.73 10.76 8.93
C LEU A 94 6.93 11.42 8.21
N SER A 95 8.11 10.78 8.30
CA SER A 95 9.29 11.16 7.52
C SER A 95 9.66 10.08 6.50
N VAL A 96 10.27 10.48 5.39
CA VAL A 96 10.62 9.59 4.27
C VAL A 96 12.13 9.42 4.16
N THR A 97 12.56 8.18 3.92
CA THR A 97 13.91 7.82 3.45
C THR A 97 13.79 7.32 2.02
N TYR A 98 14.59 7.86 1.10
CA TYR A 98 14.51 7.56 -0.33
C TYR A 98 15.58 6.58 -0.78
N HIS A 99 15.18 5.62 -1.60
CA HIS A 99 16.04 4.60 -2.19
C HIS A 99 15.82 4.56 -3.70
N GLU A 100 16.64 5.34 -4.40
CA GLU A 100 16.62 5.46 -5.86
C GLU A 100 17.73 4.62 -6.51
N GLY A 101 17.34 3.82 -7.49
CA GLY A 101 18.16 2.94 -8.30
C GLY A 101 18.25 1.53 -7.71
N GLY A 102 18.35 0.53 -8.60
CA GLY A 102 18.48 -0.89 -8.22
C GLY A 102 19.51 -1.15 -7.10
N PRO A 103 20.76 -0.61 -7.17
CA PRO A 103 21.73 -0.79 -6.09
C PRO A 103 21.31 -0.20 -4.73
N ALA A 104 20.55 0.89 -4.70
CA ALA A 104 20.07 1.49 -3.45
C ALA A 104 18.92 0.65 -2.86
N ILE A 105 18.05 0.11 -3.71
CA ILE A 105 16.98 -0.82 -3.31
C ILE A 105 17.57 -2.14 -2.78
N ASP A 106 18.57 -2.70 -3.46
CA ASP A 106 19.26 -3.90 -2.99
C ASP A 106 19.92 -3.67 -1.61
N GLN A 107 20.55 -2.50 -1.44
CA GLN A 107 21.17 -2.11 -0.17
C GLN A 107 20.13 -1.90 0.93
N PHE A 108 18.98 -1.27 0.62
CA PHE A 108 17.84 -1.15 1.53
C PHE A 108 17.42 -2.51 2.09
N PHE A 109 17.22 -3.52 1.23
CA PHE A 109 16.81 -4.84 1.71
C PHE A 109 17.91 -5.57 2.48
N ALA A 110 19.20 -5.32 2.19
CA ALA A 110 20.31 -5.80 3.00
C ALA A 110 20.31 -5.15 4.41
N ASP A 111 20.05 -3.86 4.49
CA ASP A 111 19.98 -3.10 5.74
C ASP A 111 18.74 -3.48 6.55
N LEU A 112 17.60 -3.70 5.90
CA LEU A 112 16.38 -4.24 6.49
C LEU A 112 16.61 -5.63 7.11
N ALA A 113 17.34 -6.51 6.40
CA ALA A 113 17.65 -7.85 6.88
C ALA A 113 18.64 -7.85 8.06
N SER A 114 19.55 -6.88 8.10
CA SER A 114 20.49 -6.71 9.22
C SER A 114 19.92 -5.93 10.41
N GLY A 115 18.79 -5.24 10.21
CA GLY A 115 18.18 -4.33 11.17
C GLY A 115 18.88 -2.98 11.27
N ALA A 116 19.75 -2.64 10.31
CA ALA A 116 20.33 -1.30 10.19
C ALA A 116 19.26 -0.26 9.80
N GLU A 117 18.27 -0.69 9.04
CA GLU A 117 17.04 0.07 8.78
C GLU A 117 15.81 -0.71 9.27
N ASN A 118 14.83 0.02 9.79
CA ASN A 118 13.60 -0.60 10.29
C ASN A 118 12.38 0.33 10.10
N PRO A 119 12.04 0.68 8.85
CA PRO A 119 10.90 1.54 8.58
C PRO A 119 9.59 0.93 9.08
N ALA A 120 8.61 1.78 9.35
CA ALA A 120 7.23 1.36 9.64
C ALA A 120 6.52 0.90 8.36
N ILE A 121 6.76 1.61 7.26
CA ILE A 121 6.05 1.45 5.99
C ILE A 121 7.06 1.38 4.85
N ILE A 122 6.85 0.46 3.91
CA ILE A 122 7.47 0.50 2.58
C ILE A 122 6.46 1.15 1.64
N TRP A 123 6.88 2.19 0.94
CA TRP A 123 6.17 2.79 -0.16
C TRP A 123 6.94 2.50 -1.46
N ILE A 124 6.25 1.96 -2.46
CA ILE A 124 6.82 1.68 -3.79
C ILE A 124 6.19 2.64 -4.79
N ALA A 125 7.03 3.41 -5.47
CA ALA A 125 6.59 4.40 -6.44
C ALA A 125 5.79 3.78 -7.59
N GLY A 126 4.97 4.64 -8.22
CA GLY A 126 4.34 4.35 -9.50
C GLY A 126 5.34 4.31 -10.65
N THR A 127 4.83 4.46 -11.87
CA THR A 127 5.64 4.55 -13.09
C THR A 127 4.97 5.53 -14.04
N GLY A 128 5.72 6.25 -14.86
CA GLY A 128 5.13 7.14 -15.85
C GLY A 128 6.03 8.33 -16.16
N ASP A 129 6.80 8.76 -15.16
CA ASP A 129 7.80 9.81 -15.24
C ASP A 129 9.24 9.27 -15.12
N SER A 130 10.19 10.13 -15.46
CA SER A 130 11.64 9.96 -15.42
C SER A 130 12.26 9.79 -14.03
N CYS A 131 11.45 9.91 -12.98
CA CYS A 131 11.87 9.83 -11.58
C CYS A 131 10.98 8.91 -10.75
N ASP A 132 10.18 8.13 -11.44
CA ASP A 132 9.40 7.04 -10.92
C ASP A 132 10.18 5.73 -11.08
N LEU A 133 9.58 4.63 -10.60
CA LEU A 133 10.16 3.31 -10.67
C LEU A 133 10.51 2.92 -12.12
N ASP A 134 11.78 2.63 -12.36
CA ASP A 134 12.28 2.16 -13.65
C ASP A 134 12.41 0.62 -13.71
N SER A 135 12.72 0.11 -14.91
CA SER A 135 12.85 -1.35 -15.12
C SER A 135 13.96 -2.02 -14.31
N VAL A 136 15.05 -1.30 -14.00
CA VAL A 136 16.17 -1.85 -13.22
C VAL A 136 15.77 -1.95 -11.75
N GLU A 137 15.03 -0.96 -11.26
CA GLU A 137 14.49 -0.98 -9.91
C GLU A 137 13.39 -2.04 -9.76
N ALA A 138 12.52 -2.21 -10.76
CA ALA A 138 11.52 -3.28 -10.79
C ALA A 138 12.15 -4.68 -10.75
N ASP A 139 13.28 -4.89 -11.43
CA ASP A 139 14.06 -6.13 -11.35
C ASP A 139 14.60 -6.35 -9.93
N SER A 140 15.14 -5.31 -9.28
CA SER A 140 15.58 -5.36 -7.87
C SER A 140 14.45 -5.68 -6.91
N LEU A 141 13.28 -5.02 -7.04
CA LEU A 141 12.09 -5.34 -6.23
C LEU A 141 11.67 -6.81 -6.41
N THR A 142 11.69 -7.30 -7.65
CA THR A 142 11.35 -8.69 -7.97
C THR A 142 12.33 -9.68 -7.32
N ALA A 143 13.62 -9.38 -7.36
CA ALA A 143 14.64 -10.18 -6.67
C ALA A 143 14.45 -10.22 -5.14
N HIS A 144 13.83 -9.18 -4.58
CA HIS A 144 13.54 -9.02 -3.16
C HIS A 144 12.08 -9.28 -2.75
N ALA A 145 11.27 -9.90 -3.62
CA ALA A 145 9.87 -10.20 -3.35
C ALA A 145 9.63 -10.89 -1.98
N ILE A 146 10.46 -11.88 -1.63
CA ILE A 146 10.36 -12.58 -0.34
C ILE A 146 10.66 -11.64 0.84
N ALA A 147 11.59 -10.69 0.70
CA ALA A 147 11.89 -9.73 1.74
C ALA A 147 10.72 -8.74 1.97
N ILE A 148 10.03 -8.34 0.88
CA ILE A 148 8.79 -7.55 0.97
C ILE A 148 7.71 -8.35 1.72
N ALA A 149 7.51 -9.62 1.35
CA ALA A 149 6.56 -10.49 2.03
C ALA A 149 6.89 -10.65 3.52
N ASP A 150 8.16 -10.88 3.87
CA ASP A 150 8.61 -11.02 5.25
C ASP A 150 8.45 -9.72 6.04
N PHE A 151 8.66 -8.56 5.40
CA PHE A 151 8.39 -7.25 6.00
C PHE A 151 6.91 -7.10 6.36
N VAL A 152 6.00 -7.36 5.43
CA VAL A 152 4.54 -7.33 5.68
C VAL A 152 4.15 -8.35 6.75
N ASN A 153 4.64 -9.59 6.64
CA ASN A 153 4.33 -10.67 7.59
C ASN A 153 4.84 -10.39 9.01
N SER A 154 5.85 -9.53 9.16
CA SER A 154 6.34 -9.05 10.46
C SER A 154 5.49 -7.93 11.08
N GLY A 155 4.46 -7.46 10.37
CA GLY A 155 3.58 -6.37 10.77
C GLY A 155 3.90 -5.01 10.14
N GLY A 156 4.79 -4.95 9.13
CA GLY A 156 5.12 -3.71 8.42
C GLY A 156 4.05 -3.32 7.40
N GLY A 157 3.86 -2.01 7.18
CA GLY A 157 2.85 -1.51 6.24
C GLY A 157 3.37 -1.43 4.80
N LEU A 158 2.54 -1.74 3.80
CA LEU A 158 2.91 -1.64 2.38
C LEU A 158 1.92 -0.77 1.61
N LEU A 159 2.44 0.21 0.88
CA LEU A 159 1.69 1.04 -0.06
C LEU A 159 2.41 1.00 -1.42
N SER A 160 1.70 0.67 -2.50
CA SER A 160 2.28 0.61 -3.86
C SER A 160 1.25 1.04 -4.89
N HIS A 161 1.71 1.82 -5.87
CA HIS A 161 0.91 2.33 -6.99
C HIS A 161 1.57 1.98 -8.33
N GLY A 162 0.88 2.21 -9.46
CA GLY A 162 1.46 2.08 -10.80
C GLY A 162 1.28 0.71 -11.43
N VAL A 163 2.32 0.21 -12.12
CA VAL A 163 2.18 -0.89 -13.10
C VAL A 163 3.18 -2.05 -12.95
N GLU A 164 4.30 -1.85 -12.24
CA GLU A 164 5.41 -2.81 -12.17
C GLU A 164 5.31 -3.74 -10.95
N TYR A 165 4.49 -4.78 -11.09
CA TYR A 165 4.17 -5.74 -10.02
C TYR A 165 4.92 -7.07 -10.11
N GLY A 166 6.09 -7.09 -10.77
CA GLY A 166 6.92 -8.30 -10.88
C GLY A 166 7.21 -8.98 -9.54
N TRP A 167 7.45 -8.18 -8.48
CA TRP A 167 7.63 -8.67 -7.12
C TRP A 167 6.37 -9.34 -6.56
N LEU A 168 5.18 -8.83 -6.85
CA LEU A 168 3.92 -9.41 -6.38
C LEU A 168 3.67 -10.75 -7.09
N PHE A 169 3.90 -10.83 -8.40
CA PHE A 169 3.69 -12.04 -9.19
C PHE A 169 4.71 -13.14 -8.88
N ALA A 170 5.90 -12.77 -8.40
CA ALA A 170 6.85 -13.73 -7.85
C ALA A 170 6.31 -14.44 -6.59
N LEU A 171 5.44 -13.76 -5.81
CA LEU A 171 4.79 -14.31 -4.62
C LEU A 171 3.46 -15.00 -4.93
N LEU A 172 2.72 -14.45 -5.90
CA LEU A 172 1.37 -14.86 -6.31
C LEU A 172 1.39 -15.13 -7.82
N PRO A 173 1.89 -16.30 -8.27
CA PRO A 173 2.12 -16.58 -9.68
C PRO A 173 0.85 -16.67 -10.53
N ASP A 174 -0.30 -16.84 -9.87
CA ASP A 174 -1.62 -16.85 -10.51
C ASP A 174 -2.28 -15.46 -10.55
N ALA A 175 -1.67 -14.45 -9.93
CA ALA A 175 -2.11 -13.05 -10.04
C ALA A 175 -1.45 -12.39 -11.25
N THR A 176 -2.18 -11.50 -11.92
CA THR A 176 -1.69 -10.71 -13.06
C THR A 176 -2.28 -9.31 -13.05
N THR A 177 -1.63 -8.37 -13.72
CA THR A 177 -2.26 -7.10 -14.11
C THR A 177 -2.70 -7.12 -15.56
N VAL A 178 -3.78 -6.41 -15.84
CA VAL A 178 -4.28 -6.14 -17.19
C VAL A 178 -4.27 -4.63 -17.38
N ASN A 179 -3.59 -4.17 -18.43
CA ASN A 179 -3.60 -2.76 -18.80
C ASN A 179 -4.96 -2.40 -19.42
N SER A 180 -5.78 -1.82 -18.59
CA SER A 180 -7.04 -1.19 -18.94
C SER A 180 -7.33 -0.17 -17.84
N GLY A 181 -7.92 0.96 -18.21
CA GLY A 181 -7.96 2.11 -17.33
C GLY A 181 -9.15 3.01 -17.57
N GLY A 182 -9.41 3.86 -16.60
CA GLY A 182 -10.56 4.74 -16.55
C GLY A 182 -10.37 5.88 -15.55
N SER A 183 -11.45 6.59 -15.29
CA SER A 183 -11.54 7.65 -14.30
C SER A 183 -13.00 7.76 -13.85
N ASP A 184 -13.22 8.25 -12.63
CA ASP A 184 -14.56 8.49 -12.06
C ASP A 184 -15.48 7.25 -12.00
N ASP A 185 -14.92 6.05 -12.02
CA ASP A 185 -15.64 4.78 -12.07
C ASP A 185 -15.28 3.82 -10.92
N LEU A 186 -14.43 4.26 -10.00
CA LEU A 186 -13.98 3.45 -8.87
C LEU A 186 -14.92 3.54 -7.69
N TYR A 187 -15.14 2.41 -7.01
CA TYR A 187 -15.93 2.33 -5.78
C TYR A 187 -15.35 1.32 -4.79
N PHE A 188 -15.55 1.57 -3.49
CA PHE A 188 -15.09 0.65 -2.46
C PHE A 188 -15.94 -0.61 -2.37
N THR A 189 -15.28 -1.75 -2.20
CA THR A 189 -15.95 -2.97 -1.75
C THR A 189 -16.24 -2.90 -0.24
N ALA A 190 -16.97 -3.88 0.30
CA ALA A 190 -17.14 -4.01 1.74
C ALA A 190 -15.81 -4.23 2.48
N ASP A 191 -14.88 -5.00 1.89
CA ASP A 191 -13.54 -5.21 2.44
C ASP A 191 -12.71 -3.91 2.38
N GLY A 192 -12.87 -3.12 1.31
CA GLY A 192 -12.27 -1.80 1.17
C GLY A 192 -12.69 -0.82 2.26
N LEU A 193 -14.00 -0.66 2.48
CA LEU A 193 -14.52 0.21 3.55
C LEU A 193 -14.09 -0.23 4.95
N ALA A 194 -13.90 -1.55 5.16
CA ALA A 194 -13.43 -2.08 6.43
C ALA A 194 -11.92 -1.84 6.63
N ALA A 195 -11.12 -1.94 5.58
CA ALA A 195 -9.67 -1.77 5.63
C ALA A 195 -9.23 -0.30 5.61
N LEU A 196 -9.98 0.56 4.92
CA LEU A 196 -9.63 1.95 4.61
C LEU A 196 -10.73 2.93 5.05
N PRO A 197 -11.15 2.93 6.32
CA PRO A 197 -12.34 3.65 6.77
C PRO A 197 -12.25 5.17 6.67
N SER A 198 -11.04 5.77 6.52
CA SER A 198 -10.92 7.21 6.33
C SER A 198 -10.80 7.65 4.86
N LEU A 199 -10.65 6.72 3.91
CA LEU A 199 -10.69 7.06 2.49
C LEU A 199 -12.13 7.13 1.98
N THR A 200 -12.35 8.01 1.01
CA THR A 200 -13.62 8.24 0.33
C THR A 200 -13.51 7.90 -1.16
N GLU A 201 -14.66 7.74 -1.83
CA GLU A 201 -14.67 7.49 -3.28
C GLU A 201 -14.02 8.64 -4.07
N SER A 202 -14.09 9.89 -3.57
CA SER A 202 -13.38 11.00 -4.21
C SER A 202 -11.87 10.89 -4.12
N ASP A 203 -11.33 10.30 -3.04
CA ASP A 203 -9.88 10.14 -2.89
C ASP A 203 -9.35 9.12 -3.90
N ILE A 204 -10.02 7.97 -4.06
CA ILE A 204 -9.62 6.94 -5.02
C ILE A 204 -9.90 7.31 -6.48
N ASN A 205 -10.82 8.24 -6.75
CA ASN A 205 -11.10 8.76 -8.09
C ASN A 205 -10.40 10.10 -8.36
N ALA A 206 -9.44 10.51 -7.54
CA ALA A 206 -8.74 11.79 -7.71
C ALA A 206 -7.86 11.86 -8.97
N GLY A 207 -7.63 10.73 -9.63
CA GLY A 207 -6.89 10.61 -10.88
C GLY A 207 -7.29 9.35 -11.66
N PRO A 208 -6.71 9.15 -12.85
CA PRO A 208 -6.93 7.93 -13.62
C PRO A 208 -6.27 6.72 -12.94
N TRP A 209 -6.69 5.55 -13.40
CA TRP A 209 -6.03 4.29 -13.13
C TRP A 209 -5.75 3.60 -14.46
N HIS A 210 -4.67 2.81 -14.53
CA HIS A 210 -4.19 2.23 -15.79
C HIS A 210 -4.19 0.70 -15.81
N ASN A 211 -4.30 0.07 -14.64
CA ASN A 211 -4.37 -1.39 -14.55
C ASN A 211 -5.41 -1.85 -13.54
N HIS A 212 -5.91 -3.05 -13.78
CA HIS A 212 -6.58 -3.85 -12.77
C HIS A 212 -5.88 -5.18 -12.57
N PHE A 213 -6.21 -5.84 -11.47
CA PHE A 213 -5.69 -7.14 -11.09
C PHE A 213 -6.69 -8.24 -11.46
N GLU A 214 -6.16 -9.38 -11.92
CA GLU A 214 -6.91 -10.60 -12.17
C GLU A 214 -6.21 -11.80 -11.53
N GLY A 215 -6.95 -12.90 -11.34
CA GLY A 215 -6.41 -14.17 -10.86
C GLY A 215 -6.58 -14.42 -9.35
N ASP A 216 -5.68 -15.22 -8.77
CA ASP A 216 -5.69 -15.55 -7.34
C ASP A 216 -4.77 -14.61 -6.55
N PHE A 217 -5.36 -13.73 -5.75
CA PHE A 217 -4.64 -12.77 -4.91
C PHE A 217 -4.16 -13.38 -3.56
N GLY A 218 -4.34 -14.68 -3.36
CA GLY A 218 -3.96 -15.40 -2.15
C GLY A 218 -4.66 -14.83 -0.91
N GLY A 219 -3.88 -14.17 -0.05
CA GLY A 219 -4.38 -13.55 1.19
C GLY A 219 -4.98 -12.15 1.02
N LEU A 220 -4.78 -11.51 -0.13
CA LEU A 220 -5.23 -10.14 -0.38
C LEU A 220 -6.73 -10.09 -0.70
N LYS A 221 -7.37 -8.98 -0.33
CA LYS A 221 -8.77 -8.67 -0.64
C LYS A 221 -8.85 -7.64 -1.75
N VAL A 222 -9.94 -7.66 -2.51
CA VAL A 222 -10.27 -6.58 -3.44
C VAL A 222 -10.86 -5.43 -2.64
N LEU A 223 -10.16 -4.30 -2.57
CA LEU A 223 -10.57 -3.12 -1.81
C LEU A 223 -11.40 -2.16 -2.65
N VAL A 224 -11.03 -1.99 -3.92
CA VAL A 224 -11.70 -1.08 -4.87
C VAL A 224 -11.92 -1.78 -6.19
N ARG A 225 -13.07 -1.50 -6.83
CA ARG A 225 -13.42 -1.99 -8.17
C ARG A 225 -13.82 -0.84 -9.09
N SER A 226 -13.71 -1.08 -10.40
CA SER A 226 -14.34 -0.25 -11.44
C SER A 226 -15.76 -0.76 -11.73
N ASN A 227 -16.74 0.14 -11.83
CA ASN A 227 -18.12 -0.21 -12.23
C ASN A 227 -18.37 -0.13 -13.76
N ILE A 228 -17.32 0.14 -14.55
CA ILE A 228 -17.39 0.21 -16.02
C ILE A 228 -16.55 -0.88 -16.67
N VAL A 229 -15.37 -1.16 -16.14
CA VAL A 229 -14.43 -2.16 -16.68
C VAL A 229 -14.70 -3.51 -16.04
N LEU A 230 -14.79 -4.55 -16.87
CA LEU A 230 -14.96 -5.93 -16.43
C LEU A 230 -13.64 -6.70 -16.56
N ASP A 231 -13.40 -7.60 -15.62
CA ASP A 231 -12.35 -8.61 -15.69
C ASP A 231 -12.68 -9.73 -16.69
N SER A 232 -11.72 -10.63 -16.93
CA SER A 232 -11.90 -11.80 -17.80
C SER A 232 -13.01 -12.78 -17.39
N SER A 233 -13.60 -12.59 -16.20
CA SER A 233 -14.71 -13.38 -15.66
C SER A 233 -16.03 -12.62 -15.61
N ASP A 234 -16.14 -11.48 -16.33
CA ASP A 234 -17.31 -10.60 -16.39
C ASP A 234 -17.71 -9.99 -15.02
N ASN A 235 -16.76 -9.81 -14.09
CA ASN A 235 -16.98 -9.04 -12.85
C ASN A 235 -16.32 -7.65 -12.96
N ASP A 236 -16.85 -6.69 -12.23
CA ASP A 236 -16.23 -5.37 -12.02
C ASP A 236 -14.73 -5.49 -11.68
N ALA A 237 -13.86 -4.89 -12.47
CA ALA A 237 -12.42 -5.08 -12.41
C ALA A 237 -11.82 -4.64 -11.06
N ALA A 238 -10.91 -5.45 -10.49
CA ALA A 238 -10.27 -5.15 -9.20
C ALA A 238 -9.10 -4.16 -9.37
N VAL A 239 -9.26 -2.91 -8.96
CA VAL A 239 -8.26 -1.85 -9.20
C VAL A 239 -7.31 -1.66 -8.01
N ILE A 240 -7.81 -1.87 -6.78
CA ILE A 240 -6.97 -1.83 -5.57
C ILE A 240 -7.19 -3.12 -4.78
N ILE A 241 -6.10 -3.78 -4.42
CA ILE A 241 -6.07 -5.00 -3.59
C ILE A 241 -5.25 -4.77 -2.32
N GLY A 242 -5.51 -5.53 -1.27
CA GLY A 242 -4.86 -5.30 0.03
C GLY A 242 -5.63 -5.81 1.23
N GLY A 243 -5.51 -5.10 2.35
CA GLY A 243 -6.27 -5.34 3.57
C GLY A 243 -5.59 -4.73 4.80
N ALA A 244 -6.32 -4.59 5.91
CA ALA A 244 -5.78 -4.02 7.16
C ALA A 244 -4.77 -4.92 7.89
N SER A 245 -4.74 -6.22 7.56
CA SER A 245 -3.80 -7.20 8.11
C SER A 245 -3.66 -8.35 7.11
N VAL A 246 -2.56 -8.38 6.38
CA VAL A 246 -2.32 -9.34 5.29
C VAL A 246 -1.13 -10.23 5.61
N VAL A 247 -1.28 -11.53 5.35
CA VAL A 247 -0.15 -12.47 5.32
C VAL A 247 0.13 -12.82 3.88
N LEU A 248 1.31 -12.45 3.39
CA LEU A 248 1.80 -12.77 2.05
C LEU A 248 2.59 -14.10 2.07
N PRO A 249 2.68 -14.82 0.94
CA PRO A 249 3.58 -15.97 0.82
C PRO A 249 5.03 -15.54 0.99
N GLY A 250 5.57 -15.61 2.21
CA GLY A 250 6.96 -15.25 2.52
C GLY A 250 7.84 -16.44 2.83
N SER A 251 9.01 -16.18 3.40
CA SER A 251 9.73 -17.19 4.17
C SER A 251 8.75 -17.70 5.22
N THR A 252 8.46 -19.00 5.25
CA THR A 252 7.66 -19.58 6.34
C THR A 252 8.19 -19.02 7.66
N PRO A 253 7.39 -18.32 8.48
CA PRO A 253 7.92 -17.52 9.56
C PRO A 253 8.76 -18.42 10.44
N SER A 254 10.08 -18.18 10.44
CA SER A 254 10.94 -18.69 11.49
C SER A 254 10.33 -18.13 12.77
N PRO A 255 9.91 -18.96 13.74
CA PRO A 255 9.25 -18.49 14.95
C PRO A 255 10.05 -17.32 15.51
N ALA A 256 9.38 -16.17 15.63
CA ALA A 256 9.99 -14.87 15.88
C ALA A 256 11.23 -15.03 16.76
N HIS A 257 12.38 -14.53 16.31
CA HIS A 257 13.57 -14.42 17.14
C HIS A 257 13.20 -13.58 18.36
N THR A 258 12.68 -14.23 19.39
CA THR A 258 12.57 -13.65 20.71
C THR A 258 14.00 -13.32 21.03
N ALA A 259 14.35 -12.02 21.08
CA ALA A 259 15.69 -11.58 21.42
C ALA A 259 16.12 -12.42 22.61
N ALA A 260 17.08 -13.33 22.38
CA ALA A 260 17.40 -14.35 23.36
C ALA A 260 17.80 -13.58 24.61
N ALA A 261 16.98 -13.68 25.67
CA ALA A 261 17.25 -13.02 26.92
C ALA A 261 18.70 -13.35 27.27
N THR A 262 19.57 -12.33 27.27
CA THR A 262 21.00 -12.53 27.50
C THR A 262 21.11 -13.31 28.80
N PRO A 263 21.57 -14.59 28.79
CA PRO A 263 21.58 -15.38 29.99
C PRO A 263 22.46 -14.65 31.00
N CYS A 264 21.85 -14.22 32.10
CA CYS A 264 22.60 -13.68 33.22
C CYS A 264 23.56 -14.78 33.64
N ILE A 265 24.86 -14.60 33.40
CA ILE A 265 25.89 -15.50 33.91
C ILE A 265 25.90 -15.31 35.43
N GLY A 266 25.07 -16.09 36.11
CA GLY A 266 25.05 -16.20 37.56
C GLY A 266 26.34 -16.84 38.03
N GLY A 267 27.32 -16.01 38.41
CA GLY A 267 28.60 -16.50 38.92
C GLY A 267 29.53 -15.43 39.47
N ILE A 268 29.32 -14.15 39.16
CA ILE A 268 30.17 -13.08 39.69
C ILE A 268 29.38 -12.29 40.73
N VAL A 269 29.75 -12.49 41.99
CA VAL A 269 29.35 -11.64 43.11
C VAL A 269 29.82 -10.21 42.81
N GLY A 270 28.92 -9.35 42.33
CA GLY A 270 29.20 -7.92 42.12
C GLY A 270 28.61 -7.27 40.86
N SER A 271 28.15 -8.04 39.87
CA SER A 271 27.61 -7.45 38.62
C SER A 271 26.13 -7.09 38.77
N ARG A 272 25.82 -5.78 38.86
CA ARG A 272 24.44 -5.28 38.79
C ARG A 272 23.99 -5.23 37.33
N CYS A 273 22.97 -5.99 36.97
CA CYS A 273 22.26 -5.82 35.70
C CYS A 273 21.43 -4.52 35.78
N PRO A 274 21.55 -3.57 34.83
CA PRO A 274 20.55 -2.53 34.68
C PRO A 274 19.27 -3.18 34.14
N GLY A 275 18.18 -3.17 34.90
CA GLY A 275 16.88 -3.63 34.39
C GLY A 275 15.91 -4.29 35.38
N ASN A 276 16.30 -4.56 36.63
CA ASN A 276 15.37 -5.12 37.60
C ASN A 276 15.19 -4.15 38.79
N PRO A 277 14.19 -3.24 38.77
CA PRO A 277 13.80 -2.58 40.01
C PRO A 277 13.30 -3.65 41.00
N PRO A 278 13.59 -3.51 42.31
CA PRO A 278 13.07 -4.44 43.29
C PRO A 278 11.53 -4.40 43.27
N ASP A 279 10.90 -5.57 43.15
CA ASP A 279 9.48 -5.76 43.41
C ASP A 279 9.18 -5.40 44.86
N VAL A 280 8.88 -4.13 45.11
CA VAL A 280 8.27 -3.67 46.34
C VAL A 280 6.78 -3.93 46.19
N GLN A 281 6.32 -5.06 46.74
CA GLN A 281 4.90 -5.31 46.94
C GLN A 281 4.35 -4.32 47.97
N VAL A 282 3.87 -3.17 47.51
CA VAL A 282 3.06 -2.25 48.33
C VAL A 282 1.62 -2.75 48.33
N THR A 283 1.20 -3.40 49.42
CA THR A 283 -0.21 -3.68 49.65
C THR A 283 -0.92 -2.38 50.04
N VAL A 284 -1.55 -1.71 49.07
CA VAL A 284 -2.45 -0.60 49.35
C VAL A 284 -3.82 -1.19 49.68
N THR A 285 -4.29 -0.96 50.91
CA THR A 285 -5.69 -1.23 51.28
C THR A 285 -6.53 -0.04 50.81
N PRO A 286 -7.48 -0.19 49.88
CA PRO A 286 -8.29 0.94 49.45
C PRO A 286 -9.26 1.36 50.56
N GLU A 287 -9.21 2.65 50.91
CA GLU A 287 -10.21 3.29 51.75
C GLU A 287 -11.49 3.48 50.92
N ALA A 288 -12.61 2.98 51.45
CA ALA A 288 -13.91 3.04 50.79
C ALA A 288 -14.36 4.50 50.64
N THR A 289 -14.24 5.04 49.42
CA THR A 289 -14.77 6.35 49.08
C THR A 289 -16.26 6.22 48.78
N ALA A 290 -17.10 6.87 49.59
CA ALA A 290 -18.54 6.94 49.35
C ALA A 290 -18.82 7.70 48.05
N THR A 291 -19.40 7.02 47.07
CA THR A 291 -19.86 7.62 45.81
C THR A 291 -21.21 8.28 46.04
N SER A 292 -21.24 9.62 46.04
CA SER A 292 -22.51 10.36 45.91
C SER A 292 -23.03 10.21 44.49
N ALA A 293 -24.31 9.85 44.35
CA ALA A 293 -24.97 9.71 43.05
C ALA A 293 -24.89 11.03 42.24
N PRO A 294 -24.72 10.97 40.91
CA PRO A 294 -24.77 12.16 40.07
C PRO A 294 -26.15 12.82 40.15
N PRO A 295 -26.23 14.16 40.13
CA PRO A 295 -27.51 14.85 40.01
C PRO A 295 -28.19 14.48 38.67
N PRO A 296 -29.53 14.41 38.63
CA PRO A 296 -30.25 14.14 37.40
C PRO A 296 -29.97 15.24 36.35
N PRO A 297 -29.92 14.87 35.06
CA PRO A 297 -29.69 15.84 34.00
C PRO A 297 -30.81 16.89 33.97
N PRO A 298 -30.49 18.15 33.61
CA PRO A 298 -31.49 19.19 33.44
C PRO A 298 -32.47 18.81 32.31
N PRO A 299 -33.74 19.25 32.38
CA PRO A 299 -34.72 18.96 31.35
C PRO A 299 -34.28 19.56 30.01
N THR A 300 -34.20 18.72 28.98
CA THR A 300 -33.90 19.11 27.60
C THR A 300 -34.96 20.09 27.11
N ALA A 301 -34.53 21.28 26.69
CA ALA A 301 -35.40 22.27 26.07
C ALA A 301 -36.01 21.69 24.77
N ALA A 302 -37.31 21.90 24.59
CA ALA A 302 -38.02 21.48 23.39
C ALA A 302 -37.41 22.17 22.15
N PRO A 303 -37.20 21.45 21.03
CA PRO A 303 -36.68 22.06 19.81
C PRO A 303 -37.65 23.12 19.28
N PRO A 304 -37.15 24.26 18.78
CA PRO A 304 -37.98 25.29 18.20
C PRO A 304 -38.73 24.74 16.99
N GLN A 305 -40.05 24.94 17.02
CA GLN A 305 -40.96 24.56 15.95
C GLN A 305 -40.60 25.36 14.68
N PRO A 306 -40.37 24.71 13.52
CA PRO A 306 -39.99 25.42 12.31
C PRO A 306 -41.12 26.36 11.85
N ALA A 307 -40.79 27.63 11.71
CA ALA A 307 -41.66 28.63 11.13
C ALA A 307 -41.85 28.33 9.64
N ALA A 308 -43.11 28.16 9.22
CA ALA A 308 -43.46 27.99 7.82
C ALA A 308 -43.26 29.31 7.06
N THR A 309 -42.26 29.35 6.18
CA THR A 309 -42.08 30.44 5.22
C THR A 309 -42.97 30.20 4.00
N GLN A 310 -43.80 31.18 3.65
CA GLN A 310 -44.61 31.14 2.42
C GLN A 310 -43.74 31.16 1.15
N PRO A 311 -44.16 30.50 0.06
CA PRO A 311 -43.46 30.53 -1.21
C PRO A 311 -43.75 31.84 -1.95
N GLY A 312 -42.74 32.72 -2.00
CA GLY A 312 -42.71 33.88 -2.89
C GLY A 312 -42.18 33.47 -4.26
N GLY A 313 -43.00 33.64 -5.30
CA GLY A 313 -42.59 33.48 -6.69
C GLY A 313 -41.54 34.52 -7.10
N GLY A 314 -40.54 34.08 -7.86
CA GLY A 314 -39.50 34.92 -8.44
C GLY A 314 -38.81 34.21 -9.60
N ALA A 315 -38.43 34.97 -10.61
CA ALA A 315 -38.19 34.56 -11.99
C ALA A 315 -37.00 33.61 -12.25
N ALA A 316 -37.08 32.94 -13.40
CA ALA A 316 -36.03 32.16 -14.04
C ALA A 316 -34.71 32.96 -14.18
N GLY A 317 -33.62 32.35 -13.73
CA GLY A 317 -32.26 32.86 -13.87
C GLY A 317 -31.27 31.69 -14.02
N VAL A 318 -30.75 31.56 -15.24
CA VAL A 318 -29.46 30.97 -15.68
C VAL A 318 -28.73 30.05 -14.68
N ILE A 319 -28.68 28.75 -15.02
CA ILE A 319 -27.67 27.81 -14.49
C ILE A 319 -26.40 28.02 -15.30
N ILE A 320 -25.33 28.49 -14.65
CA ILE A 320 -23.96 28.39 -15.16
C ILE A 320 -23.45 27.03 -14.66
N GLY A 321 -23.29 26.07 -15.57
CA GLY A 321 -22.70 24.77 -15.26
C GLY A 321 -21.21 24.89 -14.89
N PRO A 322 -20.65 23.89 -14.20
CA PRO A 322 -19.23 23.86 -13.88
C PRO A 322 -18.39 23.82 -15.16
N ASN A 323 -17.34 24.63 -15.15
CA ASN A 323 -16.36 24.79 -16.20
C ASN A 323 -15.46 23.54 -16.23
N THR A 324 -15.73 22.59 -17.12
CA THR A 324 -14.82 21.48 -17.44
C THR A 324 -13.67 22.05 -18.26
N GLY A 325 -12.63 22.51 -17.57
CA GLY A 325 -11.45 23.10 -18.18
C GLY A 325 -10.76 22.11 -19.12
N SER A 326 -10.97 22.27 -20.42
CA SER A 326 -10.15 21.68 -21.46
C SER A 326 -8.85 22.47 -21.57
N GLY A 327 -7.78 21.98 -20.95
CA GLY A 327 -6.42 22.42 -21.25
C GLY A 327 -5.97 21.90 -22.63
N PRO A 328 -5.25 22.69 -23.44
CA PRO A 328 -4.92 22.34 -24.82
C PRO A 328 -3.83 21.27 -24.89
N GLY A 329 -4.08 20.27 -25.75
CA GLY A 329 -3.20 19.13 -25.98
C GLY A 329 -1.81 19.49 -26.50
N GLY A 330 -0.81 18.81 -25.92
CA GLY A 330 0.47 18.53 -26.55
C GLY A 330 0.48 17.06 -26.96
N ALA A 331 0.35 16.78 -28.26
CA ALA A 331 0.48 15.45 -28.81
C ALA A 331 1.95 14.97 -28.73
N GLY A 332 2.25 14.12 -27.76
CA GLY A 332 3.43 13.26 -27.77
C GLY A 332 3.08 11.94 -28.43
N ALA A 333 3.71 11.63 -29.57
CA ALA A 333 3.47 10.43 -30.34
C ALA A 333 4.00 9.18 -29.61
N SER A 334 3.12 8.32 -29.10
CA SER A 334 3.47 6.95 -28.75
C SER A 334 3.32 6.06 -29.98
N THR A 335 4.46 5.56 -30.44
CA THR A 335 4.59 4.62 -31.55
C THR A 335 3.99 3.27 -31.15
N GLY A 336 2.84 2.93 -31.73
CA GLY A 336 2.15 1.67 -31.47
C GLY A 336 2.95 0.45 -31.96
N TRP A 337 3.09 -0.53 -31.07
CA TRP A 337 3.38 -1.92 -31.41
C TRP A 337 2.06 -2.68 -31.54
N LEU A 338 1.58 -2.84 -32.77
CA LEU A 338 0.49 -3.76 -33.09
C LEU A 338 1.07 -5.14 -33.41
N ILE A 339 0.80 -6.11 -32.55
CA ILE A 339 0.98 -7.54 -32.79
C ILE A 339 -0.09 -7.97 -33.81
N ALA A 340 0.32 -8.25 -35.04
CA ALA A 340 -0.52 -8.87 -36.05
C ALA A 340 -0.41 -10.40 -35.96
N SER A 341 -1.36 -11.03 -35.27
CA SER A 341 -1.64 -12.46 -35.38
C SER A 341 -2.68 -12.66 -36.49
N ALA A 342 -2.23 -13.13 -37.66
CA ALA A 342 -3.14 -13.62 -38.71
C ALA A 342 -2.70 -15.03 -39.14
N VAL A 343 -3.47 -16.00 -38.65
CA VAL A 343 -3.55 -17.37 -39.16
C VAL A 343 -4.22 -17.33 -40.54
N LEU A 344 -3.57 -17.87 -41.57
CA LEU A 344 -4.27 -18.37 -42.75
C LEU A 344 -3.67 -19.68 -43.26
N LEU A 345 -4.54 -20.70 -43.28
CA LEU A 345 -4.31 -22.04 -43.80
C LEU A 345 -4.43 -22.08 -45.33
N ALA A 346 -3.55 -22.89 -45.92
CA ALA A 346 -3.71 -23.74 -47.10
C ALA A 346 -4.06 -23.13 -48.48
N THR A 347 -3.20 -23.35 -49.48
CA THR A 347 -3.39 -24.35 -50.56
C THR A 347 -2.31 -24.23 -51.65
N GLY A 348 -1.95 -25.36 -52.27
CA GLY A 348 -1.49 -25.36 -53.67
C GLY A 348 -0.06 -25.84 -53.95
N ALA A 349 0.05 -27.14 -54.24
CA ALA A 349 1.22 -27.81 -54.81
C ALA A 349 1.49 -27.41 -56.28
N ILE A 350 2.74 -27.59 -56.74
CA ILE A 350 3.24 -28.06 -58.06
C ILE A 350 4.78 -28.11 -57.90
N SER A 351 5.40 -29.26 -57.61
CA SER A 351 5.82 -30.33 -58.54
C SER A 351 7.17 -30.07 -59.25
N SER A 352 8.17 -30.86 -58.81
CA SER A 352 9.20 -31.59 -59.61
C SER A 352 10.23 -30.77 -60.42
N SER A 353 11.50 -31.13 -60.62
CA SER A 353 12.31 -32.34 -60.48
C SER A 353 13.78 -31.93 -60.65
N ALA A 354 14.73 -32.64 -60.02
CA ALA A 354 15.79 -33.37 -60.72
C ALA A 354 16.87 -33.86 -59.75
N ALA A 355 16.99 -35.18 -59.70
CA ALA A 355 17.94 -35.93 -58.92
C ALA A 355 19.34 -35.96 -59.55
N MET A 356 20.33 -35.78 -58.69
CA MET A 356 21.52 -36.62 -58.47
C MET A 356 21.84 -37.73 -59.50
N LYS A 357 23.16 -37.80 -59.80
CA LYS A 357 24.02 -39.01 -59.85
C LYS A 357 24.52 -39.45 -61.24
N MET A 358 25.81 -39.23 -61.50
CA MET A 358 26.71 -40.33 -61.90
C MET A 358 28.18 -39.99 -61.66
N ARG A 359 28.95 -41.06 -61.43
CA ARG A 359 30.31 -41.16 -60.89
C ARG A 359 31.20 -41.77 -61.97
N ARG A 360 32.48 -41.32 -62.05
CA ARG A 360 33.66 -41.95 -62.72
C ARG A 360 33.56 -42.00 -64.27
N ARG A 361 34.63 -41.76 -65.04
CA ARG A 361 36.08 -41.92 -64.83
C ARG A 361 36.85 -40.66 -65.16
#